data_AF-A0A1S3KUN3-F1
#
_entry.id   AF-A0A1S3KUN3-F1
#
_cell.length_a   1.000
_cell.length_b   1.000
_cell.length_c   1.000
_cell.angle_alpha   90.00
_cell.angle_beta   90.00
_cell.angle_gamma   90.00
#
_symmetry.space_group_name_H-M   'P 1'
#
loop_
_entity.id
_entity.type
_entity.pdbx_description
1 polymer ?
#
loop_
_entity_poly.entity_id
_entity_poly.type
_entity_poly.pdbx_seq_one_letter_code
_entity_poly.pdbx_strand_id
1 'polypeptide(L)'
;MESREDAYAHLELRTLEQSLHSESVPWKLHVWLESLHVAQQLSRDEVTLSLLRDFTTIRPQDYCQELVSPALPLLCNRLATSKDYAITKRLSAIFSHCYGSAPTPSVPQMDLTLSTQLDAHFLNNPEMSDVMLLVEGRPFYSHRVLLMSASKRFRSLLSFCGSDTSTIHISDIT
;
A
#
# COMPACT_ATOMS: atom_id res chain seq x y z
N MET A 1 24.19 22.50 2.43
CA MET A 1 23.55 21.98 3.68
C MET A 1 23.43 20.46 3.65
N GLU A 2 23.38 19.84 2.46
CA GLU A 2 23.31 18.39 2.20
C GLU A 2 24.47 17.53 2.76
N SER A 3 25.67 18.09 2.90
CA SER A 3 26.89 17.30 3.19
C SER A 3 26.97 16.68 4.60
N ARG A 4 26.13 17.11 5.55
CA ARG A 4 26.24 16.66 6.95
C ARG A 4 25.24 15.54 7.25
N GLU A 5 24.03 15.64 6.72
CA GLU A 5 23.01 14.59 6.81
C GLU A 5 23.43 13.34 6.04
N ASP A 6 24.01 13.50 4.84
CA ASP A 6 24.58 12.38 4.08
C ASP A 6 25.72 11.69 4.83
N ALA A 7 26.55 12.46 5.55
CA ALA A 7 27.64 11.91 6.34
C ALA A 7 27.14 11.14 7.56
N TYR A 8 26.06 11.59 8.21
CA TYR A 8 25.40 10.88 9.30
C TYR A 8 24.71 9.60 8.79
N ALA A 9 23.97 9.67 7.69
CA ALA A 9 23.35 8.51 7.05
C ALA A 9 24.41 7.46 6.66
N HIS A 10 25.56 7.89 6.11
CA HIS A 10 26.67 7.00 5.81
C HIS A 10 27.31 6.37 7.07
N LEU A 11 27.40 7.10 8.19
CA LEU A 11 27.95 6.60 9.44
C LEU A 11 27.00 5.62 10.13
N GLU A 12 25.71 5.91 10.13
CA GLU A 12 24.65 5.02 10.61
C GLU A 12 24.62 3.75 9.76
N LEU A 13 24.66 3.87 8.42
CA LEU A 13 24.71 2.71 7.54
C LEU A 13 25.95 1.84 7.77
N ARG A 14 27.14 2.42 7.98
CA ARG A 14 28.34 1.64 8.34
C ARG A 14 28.22 0.93 9.70
N THR A 15 27.58 1.59 10.66
CA THR A 15 27.35 1.01 11.99
C THR A 15 26.32 -0.12 11.89
N LEU A 16 25.31 0.05 11.03
CA LEU A 16 24.31 -0.98 10.71
C LEU A 16 24.94 -2.16 9.97
N GLU A 17 25.81 -1.93 8.97
CA GLU A 17 26.64 -2.97 8.32
C GLU A 17 27.51 -3.73 9.33
N GLN A 18 28.13 -3.04 10.30
CA GLN A 18 28.88 -3.71 11.36
C GLN A 18 27.99 -4.51 12.31
N SER A 19 26.78 -4.04 12.62
CA SER A 19 25.81 -4.79 13.43
C SER A 19 25.24 -6.01 12.70
N LEU A 20 25.09 -5.93 11.37
CA LEU A 20 24.69 -7.01 10.47
C LEU A 20 25.68 -8.18 10.46
N HIS A 21 26.97 -7.93 10.72
CA HIS A 21 27.99 -8.97 10.84
C HIS A 21 27.98 -9.70 12.20
N SER A 22 27.14 -9.30 13.16
CA SER A 22 26.92 -10.05 14.39
C SER A 22 25.72 -10.97 14.24
N GLU A 23 25.95 -12.18 13.70
CA GLU A 23 24.93 -13.22 13.41
C GLU A 23 24.07 -13.65 14.63
N SER A 24 24.28 -13.09 15.82
CA SER A 24 23.63 -13.49 17.07
C SER A 24 22.57 -12.53 17.60
N VAL A 25 22.44 -11.30 17.08
CA VAL A 25 21.50 -10.32 17.62
C VAL A 25 20.33 -10.11 16.65
N PRO A 26 19.10 -10.51 17.02
CA PRO A 26 17.94 -10.27 16.17
C PRO A 26 17.68 -8.77 16.02
N TRP A 27 17.24 -8.36 14.83
CA TRP A 27 16.83 -6.99 14.58
C TRP A 27 15.66 -6.58 15.49
N LYS A 28 15.72 -5.36 16.01
CA LYS A 28 14.52 -4.67 16.50
C LYS A 28 13.75 -4.13 15.31
N LEU A 29 12.43 -4.38 15.26
CA LEU A 29 11.57 -4.01 14.14
C LEU A 29 11.72 -2.54 13.73
N HIS A 30 11.66 -1.63 14.70
CA HIS A 30 11.84 -0.20 14.48
C HIS A 30 13.15 0.13 13.74
N VAL A 31 14.27 -0.39 14.24
CA VAL A 31 15.60 -0.09 13.69
C VAL A 31 15.76 -0.68 12.29
N TRP A 32 15.21 -1.89 12.07
CA TRP A 32 15.18 -2.50 10.75
C TRP A 32 14.38 -1.66 9.75
N LEU A 33 13.22 -1.16 10.17
CA LEU A 33 12.34 -0.37 9.31
C LEU A 33 12.99 0.96 8.91
N GLU A 34 13.57 1.68 9.86
CA GLU A 34 14.30 2.94 9.57
C GLU A 34 15.47 2.68 8.62
N SER A 35 16.23 1.61 8.85
CA SER A 35 17.35 1.19 7.98
C SER A 35 16.86 0.91 6.56
N LEU A 36 15.74 0.20 6.42
CA LEU A 36 15.14 -0.12 5.13
C LEU A 36 14.65 1.14 4.42
N HIS A 37 14.02 2.06 5.15
CA HIS A 37 13.54 3.33 4.60
C HIS A 37 14.68 4.16 4.02
N VAL A 38 15.77 4.34 4.77
CA VAL A 38 16.95 5.08 4.32
C VAL A 38 17.62 4.39 3.13
N ALA A 39 17.78 3.06 3.17
CA ALA A 39 18.38 2.31 2.05
C ALA A 39 17.57 2.48 0.74
N GLN A 40 16.25 2.54 0.84
CA GLN A 40 15.38 2.77 -0.31
C GLN A 40 15.47 4.20 -0.84
N GLN A 41 15.47 5.21 0.04
CA GLN A 41 15.63 6.61 -0.35
C GLN A 41 16.95 6.83 -1.11
N LEU A 42 18.02 6.19 -0.64
CA LEU A 42 19.34 6.27 -1.26
C LEU A 42 19.55 5.32 -2.45
N SER A 43 18.50 4.61 -2.88
CA SER A 43 18.54 3.65 -4.00
C SER A 43 19.67 2.61 -3.87
N ARG A 44 19.89 2.11 -2.64
CA ARG A 44 20.90 1.07 -2.34
C ARG A 44 20.25 -0.31 -2.39
N ASP A 45 20.14 -0.88 -3.59
CA ASP A 45 19.43 -2.14 -3.80
C ASP A 45 20.10 -3.34 -3.09
N GLU A 46 21.43 -3.43 -3.06
CA GLU A 46 22.15 -4.49 -2.34
C GLU A 46 21.91 -4.46 -0.82
N VAL A 47 21.94 -3.26 -0.23
CA VAL A 47 21.64 -3.07 1.21
C VAL A 47 20.17 -3.39 1.48
N THR A 48 19.27 -2.93 0.60
CA THR A 48 17.84 -3.26 0.66
C THR A 48 17.63 -4.78 0.65
N LEU A 49 18.30 -5.49 -0.26
CA LEU A 49 18.24 -6.95 -0.34
C LEU A 49 18.73 -7.63 0.94
N SER A 50 19.83 -7.15 1.54
CA SER A 50 20.32 -7.67 2.83
C SER A 50 19.27 -7.46 3.92
N LEU A 51 18.77 -6.24 4.07
CA LEU A 51 17.76 -5.91 5.07
C LEU A 51 16.49 -6.75 4.89
N LEU A 52 16.02 -6.94 3.66
CA LEU A 52 14.86 -7.80 3.38
C LEU A 52 15.13 -9.27 3.72
N ARG A 53 16.36 -9.78 3.52
CA ARG A 53 16.73 -11.13 3.95
C ARG A 53 16.71 -11.25 5.47
N ASP A 54 17.17 -10.22 6.18
CA ASP A 54 17.37 -10.25 7.62
C ASP A 54 16.07 -10.01 8.41
N PHE A 55 14.96 -9.68 7.74
CA PHE A 55 13.63 -9.57 8.35
C PHE A 55 13.25 -10.79 9.19
N THR A 56 13.62 -12.01 8.75
CA THR A 56 13.30 -13.26 9.47
C THR A 56 13.99 -13.39 10.82
N THR A 57 14.97 -12.54 11.12
CA THR A 57 15.60 -12.49 12.45
C THR A 57 14.71 -11.78 13.47
N ILE A 58 13.77 -10.92 13.02
CA ILE A 58 12.78 -10.28 13.88
C ILE A 58 11.77 -11.35 14.31
N ARG A 59 11.69 -11.60 15.61
CA ARG A 59 10.83 -12.66 16.13
C ARG A 59 9.36 -12.25 16.01
N PRO A 60 8.44 -13.18 15.68
CA PRO A 60 7.01 -12.86 15.59
C PRO A 60 6.40 -12.27 16.87
N GLN A 61 6.97 -12.54 18.04
CA GLN A 61 6.52 -11.93 19.30
C GLN A 61 6.83 -10.43 19.40
N ASP A 62 7.80 -9.96 18.62
CA ASP A 62 8.23 -8.57 18.58
C ASP A 62 7.47 -7.78 17.49
N TYR A 63 6.51 -8.40 16.80
CA TYR A 63 5.65 -7.71 15.82
C TYR A 63 4.67 -6.79 16.53
N CYS A 64 4.62 -5.53 16.11
CA CYS A 64 3.76 -4.50 16.69
C CYS A 64 3.08 -3.66 15.59
N GLN A 65 2.38 -2.60 15.99
CA GLN A 65 1.69 -1.70 15.06
C GLN A 65 2.62 -1.10 13.99
N GLU A 66 3.92 -0.97 14.27
CA GLU A 66 4.91 -0.52 13.29
C GLU A 66 5.03 -1.48 12.08
N LEU A 67 4.77 -2.76 12.25
CA LEU A 67 4.75 -3.68 11.11
C LEU A 67 3.58 -3.37 10.18
N VAL A 68 2.43 -3.01 10.76
CA VAL A 68 1.17 -2.87 10.02
C VAL A 68 1.05 -1.50 9.37
N SER A 69 1.31 -0.43 10.12
CA SER A 69 1.03 0.94 9.67
C SER A 69 2.13 1.51 8.77
N PRO A 70 3.42 1.55 9.17
CA PRO A 70 4.49 2.05 8.30
C PRO A 70 5.19 0.96 7.47
N ALA A 71 5.48 -0.22 8.02
CA ALA A 71 6.30 -1.21 7.30
C ALA A 71 5.56 -1.86 6.13
N LEU A 72 4.33 -2.35 6.33
CA LEU A 72 3.57 -3.00 5.25
C LEU A 72 3.36 -2.09 4.03
N PRO A 73 2.88 -0.83 4.15
CA PRO A 73 2.77 0.06 2.99
C PRO A 73 4.10 0.30 2.28
N LEU A 74 5.20 0.43 3.03
CA LEU A 74 6.54 0.59 2.46
C LEU A 74 6.97 -0.66 1.66
N LEU A 75 6.75 -1.86 2.21
CA LEU A 75 7.04 -3.12 1.53
C LEU A 75 6.17 -3.33 0.28
N CYS A 76 4.87 -3.02 0.38
CA CYS A 76 3.92 -3.10 -0.74
C CYS A 76 4.29 -2.12 -1.86
N ASN A 77 4.63 -0.88 -1.51
CA ASN A 77 5.08 0.13 -2.48
C ASN A 77 6.38 -0.31 -3.17
N ARG A 78 7.33 -0.84 -2.40
CA ARG A 78 8.56 -1.39 -2.98
C ARG A 78 8.28 -2.56 -3.91
N LEU A 79 7.35 -3.46 -3.56
CA LEU A 79 6.95 -4.56 -4.44
C LEU A 79 6.34 -4.04 -5.74
N ALA A 80 5.46 -3.04 -5.66
CA ALA A 80 4.76 -2.47 -6.81
C ALA A 80 5.70 -1.73 -7.79
N THR A 81 6.79 -1.15 -7.27
CA THR A 81 7.73 -0.33 -8.07
C THR A 81 8.98 -1.09 -8.52
N SER A 82 9.34 -2.19 -7.84
CA SER A 82 10.55 -2.96 -8.13
C SER A 82 10.45 -3.75 -9.44
N LYS A 83 11.47 -3.62 -10.30
CA LYS A 83 11.71 -4.50 -11.44
C LYS A 83 12.72 -5.61 -11.14
N ASP A 84 13.38 -5.55 -9.98
CA ASP A 84 14.36 -6.54 -9.55
C ASP A 84 13.65 -7.78 -8.99
N TYR A 85 13.90 -8.92 -9.64
CA TYR A 85 13.34 -10.21 -9.26
C TYR A 85 13.80 -10.68 -7.87
N ALA A 86 15.04 -10.42 -7.47
CA ALA A 86 15.55 -10.80 -6.16
C ALA A 86 14.80 -10.05 -5.04
N ILE A 87 14.57 -8.76 -5.24
CA ILE A 87 13.82 -7.92 -4.30
C ILE A 87 12.36 -8.39 -4.23
N THR A 88 11.71 -8.55 -5.37
CA THR A 88 10.32 -9.03 -5.48
C THR A 88 10.15 -10.40 -4.81
N LYS A 89 11.09 -11.33 -5.02
CA LYS A 89 11.09 -12.64 -4.39
C LYS A 89 11.24 -12.55 -2.87
N ARG A 90 12.10 -11.67 -2.36
CA ARG A 90 12.29 -11.49 -0.91
C ARG A 90 11.07 -10.86 -0.26
N LEU A 91 10.47 -9.85 -0.87
CA LEU A 91 9.22 -9.25 -0.41
C LEU A 91 8.08 -10.28 -0.35
N SER A 92 7.93 -11.10 -1.39
CA SER A 92 6.95 -12.21 -1.39
C SER A 92 7.17 -13.19 -0.23
N ALA A 93 8.43 -13.52 0.08
CA ALA A 93 8.75 -14.39 1.21
C ALA A 93 8.37 -13.77 2.56
N ILE A 94 8.63 -12.46 2.74
CA ILE A 94 8.20 -11.71 3.93
C ILE A 94 6.68 -11.74 4.07
N PHE A 95 5.94 -11.42 3.01
CA PHE A 95 4.47 -11.43 3.04
C PHE A 95 3.92 -12.82 3.39
N SER A 96 4.50 -13.87 2.81
CA SER A 96 4.11 -15.26 3.11
C SER A 96 4.43 -15.61 4.56
N HIS A 97 5.57 -15.17 5.08
CA HIS A 97 5.95 -15.38 6.47
C HIS A 97 4.99 -14.68 7.45
N CYS A 98 4.65 -13.41 7.19
CA CYS A 98 3.72 -12.64 8.02
C CYS A 98 2.29 -13.18 7.96
N TYR A 99 1.86 -13.69 6.80
CA TYR A 99 0.53 -14.28 6.63
C TYR A 99 0.41 -15.65 7.35
N GLY A 100 1.50 -16.40 7.42
CA GLY A 100 1.56 -17.68 8.10
C GLY A 100 0.89 -18.81 7.32
N SER A 101 0.52 -19.88 8.02
CA SER A 101 -0.04 -21.11 7.43
C SER A 101 -1.55 -21.06 7.19
N ALA A 102 -2.17 -19.87 7.28
CA ALA A 102 -3.59 -19.72 7.01
C ALA A 102 -3.91 -20.05 5.55
N PRO A 103 -5.10 -20.61 5.25
CA PRO A 103 -5.54 -20.76 3.87
C PRO A 103 -5.77 -19.39 3.27
N THR A 104 -5.24 -19.15 2.06
CA THR A 104 -5.49 -17.92 1.33
C THR A 104 -7.01 -17.72 1.15
N PRO A 105 -7.56 -16.54 1.51
CA PRO A 105 -8.97 -16.28 1.33
C PRO A 105 -9.32 -16.42 -0.15
N SER A 106 -10.44 -17.06 -0.45
CA SER A 106 -10.95 -17.13 -1.81
C SER A 106 -11.17 -15.71 -2.32
N VAL A 107 -10.51 -15.34 -3.42
CA VAL A 107 -10.78 -14.07 -4.09
C VAL A 107 -12.26 -14.12 -4.51
N PRO A 108 -13.11 -13.20 -4.00
CA PRO A 108 -14.50 -13.13 -4.43
C PRO A 108 -14.51 -13.01 -5.94
N GLN A 109 -15.15 -13.94 -6.64
CA GLN A 109 -15.32 -13.80 -8.07
C GLN A 109 -16.12 -12.51 -8.29
N MET A 110 -15.52 -11.54 -8.97
CA MET A 110 -16.27 -10.39 -9.44
C MET A 110 -17.34 -10.92 -10.36
N ASP A 111 -18.60 -10.80 -9.94
CA ASP A 111 -19.75 -11.22 -10.72
C ASP A 111 -19.88 -10.25 -11.91
N LEU A 112 -19.13 -10.53 -12.98
CA LEU A 112 -19.09 -9.76 -14.22
C LEU A 112 -20.48 -9.65 -14.88
N THR A 113 -21.44 -10.47 -14.41
CA THR A 113 -22.82 -10.54 -14.88
C THR A 113 -23.66 -9.30 -14.56
N LEU A 114 -23.22 -8.44 -13.64
CA LEU A 114 -23.88 -7.15 -13.34
C LEU A 114 -23.27 -5.96 -14.08
N SER A 115 -22.24 -6.16 -14.90
CA SER A 115 -21.78 -5.14 -15.83
C SER A 115 -22.64 -5.21 -17.10
N THR A 116 -23.81 -4.57 -17.08
CA THR A 116 -24.34 -4.05 -18.33
C THR A 116 -23.21 -3.24 -18.96
N GLN A 117 -22.65 -3.68 -20.09
CA GLN A 117 -21.60 -2.95 -20.79
C GLN A 117 -22.09 -1.53 -21.05
N LEU A 118 -21.75 -0.61 -20.16
CA LEU A 118 -21.94 0.80 -20.39
C LEU A 118 -20.82 1.23 -21.30
N ASP A 119 -21.22 1.84 -22.41
CA ASP A 119 -20.29 2.52 -23.29
C ASP A 119 -19.46 3.51 -22.46
N ALA A 120 -18.15 3.47 -22.66
CA ALA A 120 -17.20 4.33 -21.98
C ALA A 120 -17.54 5.82 -22.13
N HIS A 121 -18.27 6.20 -23.19
CA HIS A 121 -18.75 7.56 -23.41
C HIS A 121 -19.69 8.10 -22.31
N PHE A 122 -20.39 7.21 -21.60
CA PHE A 122 -21.29 7.61 -20.50
C PHE A 122 -20.57 7.69 -19.14
N LEU A 123 -19.35 7.17 -19.04
CA LEU A 123 -18.58 7.23 -17.79
C LEU A 123 -17.85 8.56 -17.69
N ASN A 124 -17.91 9.20 -16.53
CA ASN A 124 -17.23 10.48 -16.26
C ASN A 124 -17.63 11.62 -17.21
N ASN A 125 -18.89 11.64 -17.66
CA ASN A 125 -19.44 12.68 -18.53
C ASN A 125 -20.32 13.65 -17.71
N PRO A 126 -19.94 14.92 -17.55
CA PRO A 126 -20.68 15.89 -16.74
C PRO A 126 -22.09 16.21 -17.25
N GLU A 127 -22.34 16.06 -18.55
CA GLU A 127 -23.65 16.37 -19.14
C GLU A 127 -24.68 15.27 -18.87
N MET A 128 -24.22 14.03 -18.77
CA MET A 128 -25.08 12.85 -18.67
C MET A 128 -25.17 12.30 -17.24
N SER A 129 -24.34 12.79 -16.32
CA SER A 129 -24.24 12.29 -14.95
C SER A 129 -25.17 13.01 -13.98
N ASP A 130 -25.76 12.26 -13.06
CA ASP A 130 -26.68 12.76 -12.02
C ASP A 130 -26.01 12.89 -10.63
N VAL A 131 -24.73 12.49 -10.50
CA VAL A 131 -23.93 12.61 -9.28
C VAL A 131 -22.47 12.92 -9.58
N MET A 132 -21.85 13.73 -8.73
CA MET A 132 -20.41 14.03 -8.77
C MET A 132 -19.74 13.56 -7.47
N LEU A 133 -18.70 12.74 -7.59
CA LEU A 133 -17.82 12.34 -6.50
C LEU A 133 -16.59 13.24 -6.51
N LEU A 134 -16.31 13.94 -5.41
CA LEU A 134 -15.08 14.69 -5.23
C LEU A 134 -14.10 13.83 -4.43
N VAL A 135 -13.15 13.20 -5.11
CA VAL A 135 -12.15 12.29 -4.52
C VAL A 135 -10.84 13.05 -4.41
N GLU A 136 -10.36 13.29 -3.19
CA GLU A 136 -9.11 14.04 -2.95
C GLU A 136 -9.04 15.40 -3.71
N GLY A 137 -10.19 16.07 -3.84
CA GLY A 137 -10.31 17.34 -4.57
C GLY A 137 -10.45 17.21 -6.09
N ARG A 138 -10.48 16.01 -6.65
CA ARG A 138 -10.71 15.75 -8.08
C ARG A 138 -12.16 15.33 -8.35
N PRO A 139 -12.87 15.97 -9.29
CA PRO A 139 -14.25 15.61 -9.61
C PRO A 139 -14.32 14.38 -10.52
N PHE A 140 -15.25 13.47 -10.20
CA PHE A 140 -15.62 12.30 -10.99
C PHE A 140 -17.13 12.26 -11.18
N TYR A 141 -17.58 12.30 -12.43
CA TYR A 141 -18.99 12.28 -12.77
C TYR A 141 -19.48 10.83 -12.91
N SER A 142 -20.62 10.51 -12.31
CA SER A 142 -21.13 9.15 -12.31
C SER A 142 -22.65 9.12 -12.32
N HIS A 143 -23.18 7.90 -12.38
CA HIS A 143 -24.61 7.64 -12.42
C HIS A 143 -25.03 7.00 -11.10
N ARG A 144 -26.03 7.58 -10.43
CA ARG A 144 -26.55 7.08 -9.16
C ARG A 144 -26.97 5.63 -9.29
N VAL A 145 -27.68 5.27 -10.38
CA VAL A 145 -28.12 3.89 -10.62
C VAL A 145 -26.96 2.89 -10.64
N LEU A 146 -25.80 3.25 -11.20
CA LEU A 146 -24.63 2.39 -11.26
C LEU A 146 -23.99 2.23 -9.88
N LEU A 147 -23.81 3.33 -9.15
CA LEU A 147 -23.28 3.31 -7.79
C LEU A 147 -24.18 2.52 -6.84
N MET A 148 -25.51 2.71 -6.93
CA MET A 148 -26.50 2.00 -6.11
C MET A 148 -26.60 0.51 -6.46
N SER A 149 -26.38 0.13 -7.72
CA SER A 149 -26.32 -1.27 -8.15
C SER A 149 -25.07 -1.96 -7.61
N ALA A 150 -23.90 -1.32 -7.76
CA ALA A 150 -22.61 -1.88 -7.39
C ALA A 150 -22.31 -1.86 -5.87
N SER A 151 -22.93 -0.96 -5.09
CA SER A 151 -22.60 -0.78 -3.67
C SER A 151 -23.83 -0.53 -2.80
N LYS A 152 -24.03 -1.39 -1.79
CA LYS A 152 -25.07 -1.22 -0.75
C LYS A 152 -24.89 0.08 0.05
N ARG A 153 -23.64 0.51 0.25
CA ARG A 153 -23.31 1.75 0.97
C ARG A 153 -23.72 2.97 0.15
N PHE A 154 -23.39 3.00 -1.15
CA PHE A 154 -23.86 4.06 -2.04
C PHE A 154 -25.37 4.03 -2.22
N ARG A 155 -25.99 2.84 -2.28
CA ARG A 155 -27.46 2.70 -2.29
C ARG A 155 -28.11 3.42 -1.12
N SER A 156 -27.62 3.16 0.08
CA SER A 156 -28.13 3.78 1.30
C SER A 156 -27.86 5.28 1.31
N LEU A 157 -26.64 5.71 0.97
CA LEU A 157 -26.25 7.13 0.94
C LEU A 157 -27.10 7.94 -0.04
N LEU A 158 -27.28 7.42 -1.25
CA LEU A 158 -27.98 8.10 -2.34
C LEU A 158 -29.50 8.05 -2.15
N SER A 159 -30.07 7.00 -1.54
CA SER A 159 -31.51 6.93 -1.30
C SER A 159 -32.08 8.05 -0.44
N PHE A 160 -31.25 8.71 0.39
CA PHE A 160 -31.67 9.85 1.22
C PHE A 160 -31.39 11.21 0.58
N CYS A 161 -30.63 11.27 -0.51
CA CYS A 161 -30.27 12.50 -1.18
C CYS A 161 -31.24 12.71 -2.36
N GLY A 162 -32.00 13.81 -2.35
CA GLY A 162 -33.01 14.14 -3.36
C GLY A 162 -32.45 14.36 -4.78
N SER A 163 -33.29 14.82 -5.71
CA SER A 163 -32.98 14.96 -7.15
C SER A 163 -31.99 16.07 -7.50
N ASP A 164 -31.58 16.89 -6.53
CA ASP A 164 -30.60 17.94 -6.76
C ASP A 164 -29.22 17.30 -6.93
N THR A 165 -28.46 17.75 -7.93
CA THR A 165 -27.13 17.21 -8.29
C THR A 165 -26.25 17.06 -7.05
N SER A 166 -26.19 15.84 -6.52
CA SER A 166 -25.57 15.57 -5.23
C SER A 166 -24.06 15.51 -5.42
N THR A 167 -23.33 16.40 -4.73
CA THR A 167 -21.86 16.30 -4.65
C THR A 167 -21.48 15.48 -3.43
N ILE A 168 -20.74 14.40 -3.62
CA ILE A 168 -20.28 13.51 -2.53
C ILE A 168 -18.77 13.67 -2.38
N HIS A 169 -18.34 14.13 -1.21
CA HIS A 169 -16.92 14.20 -0.88
C HIS A 169 -16.41 12.84 -0.38
N ILE A 170 -15.31 12.37 -0.95
CA ILE A 170 -14.60 11.16 -0.55
C ILE A 170 -13.17 11.56 -0.20
N SER A 171 -12.89 11.60 1.10
CA SER A 171 -11.59 12.00 1.65
C SER A 171 -10.64 10.83 1.87
N ASP A 172 -11.17 9.60 2.01
CA ASP A 172 -10.39 8.40 2.31
C ASP A 172 -10.62 7.33 1.24
N ILE A 173 -9.68 7.22 0.30
CA ILE A 173 -9.56 6.07 -0.60
C ILE A 173 -8.25 5.35 -0.25
N THR A 174 -8.25 4.66 0.88
CA THR A 174 -7.13 3.83 1.33
C THR A 174 -7.47 2.36 1.24
#